data_AF-A0A2E5C0L3-F1
#
_entry.id   AF-A0A2E5C0L3-F1
#
_cell.length_a   1.000
_cell.length_b   1.000
_cell.length_c   1.000
_cell.angle_alpha   90.00
_cell.angle_beta   90.00
_cell.angle_gamma   90.00
#
_symmetry.space_group_name_H-M   'P 1'
#
loop_
_entity.id
_entity.type
_entity.pdbx_description
1 polymer ?
#
loop_
_entity_poly.entity_id
_entity_poly.type
_entity_poly.pdbx_seq_one_letter_code
_entity_poly.pdbx_strand_id
1 'polypeptide(L)'
;MRKKQTFSSNLQNYLNLDSLVDIVSNNVGILVILAVFMAVFSLIDKSEKVLSEEQSYKKTEKLKIPWSHATQKNSLLILLNDDRLLYLDRALVYKRLKNYLSDNEPLPKELNFDDYSIKLTTGGRHSHCIEFLPSPSAGQWWHNFSRHGGIMQTLMKKYPPEQNYFFFWVNTDSFDLFREIRKNLWKQNFEVGWKPIRKESAISYCSGDSQSGKINPQ
;
A
#
# COMPACT_ATOMS: atom_id res chain seq x y z
N MET A 1 31.80 8.23 -53.45
CA MET A 1 30.34 8.49 -53.65
C MET A 1 29.61 7.17 -53.88
N ARG A 2 28.81 6.71 -52.92
CA ARG A 2 27.85 5.59 -53.08
C ARG A 2 26.57 5.99 -52.35
N LYS A 3 25.49 6.17 -53.10
CA LYS A 3 24.19 6.67 -52.63
C LYS A 3 23.50 5.65 -51.71
N LYS A 4 23.13 6.11 -50.52
CA LYS A 4 22.08 5.54 -49.65
C LYS A 4 20.75 6.19 -50.04
N GLN A 5 19.69 5.38 -50.21
CA GLN A 5 18.24 5.67 -50.23
C GLN A 5 17.60 4.58 -51.11
N THR A 6 16.53 3.85 -50.80
CA THR A 6 15.31 4.12 -50.01
C THR A 6 14.60 2.78 -49.75
N PHE A 7 14.47 2.34 -48.49
CA PHE A 7 13.62 1.19 -48.10
C PHE A 7 12.36 1.63 -47.33
N SER A 8 12.15 2.95 -47.17
CA SER A 8 11.09 3.51 -46.30
C SER A 8 9.84 3.98 -47.04
N SER A 9 9.66 3.67 -48.33
CA SER A 9 8.53 4.18 -49.13
C SER A 9 7.38 3.20 -49.36
N ASN A 10 7.44 1.97 -48.83
CA ASN A 10 6.46 0.92 -49.14
C ASN A 10 5.49 0.53 -48.02
N LEU A 11 5.60 1.10 -46.81
CA LEU A 11 4.63 0.82 -45.74
C LEU A 11 3.46 1.83 -45.66
N GLN A 12 3.66 3.05 -46.19
CA GLN A 12 2.64 4.12 -46.14
C GLN A 12 1.54 3.99 -47.20
N ASN A 13 1.69 3.10 -48.20
CA ASN A 13 0.70 2.89 -49.26
C ASN A 13 -0.33 1.77 -48.96
N TYR A 14 -0.23 1.06 -47.83
CA TYR A 14 -1.13 -0.07 -47.52
C TYR A 14 -2.31 0.26 -46.60
N LEU A 15 -2.39 1.49 -46.06
CA LEU A 15 -3.55 1.95 -45.29
C LEU A 15 -4.15 3.15 -46.01
N ASN A 16 -5.02 2.87 -46.97
CA ASN A 16 -5.81 3.89 -47.65
C ASN A 16 -6.84 4.45 -46.66
N LEU A 17 -6.45 5.50 -45.94
CA LEU A 17 -7.28 6.20 -44.95
C LEU A 17 -8.57 6.74 -45.56
N ASP A 18 -8.59 6.95 -46.88
CA ASP A 18 -9.75 7.42 -47.63
C ASP A 18 -10.94 6.44 -47.52
N SER A 19 -10.66 5.14 -47.65
CA SER A 19 -11.69 4.10 -47.49
C SER A 19 -12.18 3.98 -46.04
N LEU A 20 -11.33 4.26 -45.05
CA LEU A 20 -11.73 4.24 -43.64
C LEU A 20 -12.60 5.45 -43.30
N VAL A 21 -12.27 6.62 -43.85
CA VAL A 21 -13.07 7.84 -43.73
C VAL A 21 -14.44 7.66 -44.41
N ASP A 22 -14.50 7.03 -45.57
CA ASP A 22 -15.77 6.69 -46.25
C ASP A 22 -16.65 5.74 -45.43
N ILE A 23 -16.05 4.75 -44.78
CA ILE A 23 -16.77 3.81 -43.90
C ILE A 23 -17.26 4.52 -42.62
N VAL A 24 -16.45 5.40 -42.04
CA VAL A 24 -16.81 6.13 -40.80
C VAL A 24 -17.81 7.25 -41.07
N SER A 25 -17.81 7.84 -42.27
CA SER A 25 -18.74 8.91 -42.66
C SER A 25 -20.15 8.41 -42.99
N ASN A 26 -20.35 7.09 -43.11
CA ASN A 26 -21.66 6.50 -43.34
C ASN A 26 -22.25 5.96 -42.03
N ASN A 27 -23.50 6.34 -41.73
CA ASN A 27 -24.24 5.91 -40.53
C ASN A 27 -24.31 4.38 -40.39
N VAL A 28 -24.29 3.62 -41.50
CA VAL A 28 -24.26 2.15 -41.45
C VAL A 28 -22.84 1.63 -41.15
N GLY A 29 -21.80 2.25 -41.72
CA GLY A 29 -20.42 1.80 -41.55
C GLY A 29 -19.89 1.99 -40.13
N ILE A 30 -20.24 3.10 -39.48
CA ILE A 30 -19.90 3.31 -38.05
C ILE A 30 -20.55 2.27 -37.14
N LEU A 31 -21.79 1.83 -37.42
CA LEU A 31 -22.46 0.79 -36.64
C LEU A 31 -21.78 -0.58 -36.77
N VAL A 32 -21.27 -0.92 -37.96
CA VAL A 32 -20.50 -2.15 -38.20
C VAL A 32 -19.20 -2.11 -37.40
N ILE A 33 -18.47 -0.99 -37.42
CA ILE A 33 -17.24 -0.83 -36.64
C ILE A 33 -17.52 -0.98 -35.14
N LEU A 34 -18.56 -0.32 -34.62
CA LEU A 34 -18.94 -0.42 -33.20
C LEU A 34 -19.34 -1.84 -32.80
N ALA A 35 -20.08 -2.56 -33.65
CA ALA A 35 -20.45 -3.96 -33.40
C ALA A 35 -19.22 -4.88 -33.33
N VAL A 36 -18.25 -4.70 -34.23
CA VAL A 36 -16.99 -5.46 -34.22
C VAL A 36 -16.18 -5.14 -32.97
N PHE A 37 -16.04 -3.87 -32.58
CA PHE A 37 -15.35 -3.50 -31.35
C PHE A 37 -16.04 -4.08 -30.11
N MET A 38 -17.37 -3.99 -30.00
CA MET A 38 -18.13 -4.57 -28.90
C MET A 38 -17.99 -6.09 -28.84
N ALA A 39 -17.96 -6.78 -29.99
CA ALA A 39 -17.70 -8.21 -30.05
C ALA A 39 -16.28 -8.57 -29.59
N VAL A 40 -15.27 -7.79 -30.00
CA VAL A 40 -13.88 -8.00 -29.57
C VAL A 40 -13.73 -7.73 -28.07
N PHE A 41 -14.31 -6.65 -27.54
CA PHE A 41 -14.32 -6.39 -26.10
C PHE A 41 -15.06 -7.48 -25.33
N SER A 42 -16.19 -7.97 -25.83
CA SER A 42 -16.94 -9.07 -25.22
C SER A 42 -16.12 -10.36 -25.19
N LEU A 43 -15.30 -10.64 -26.20
CA LEU A 43 -14.41 -11.81 -26.23
C LEU A 43 -13.23 -11.66 -25.27
N ILE A 44 -12.69 -10.44 -25.11
CA ILE A 44 -11.62 -10.15 -24.14
C ILE A 44 -12.13 -10.36 -22.70
N ASP A 45 -13.34 -9.89 -22.39
CA ASP A 45 -14.00 -10.08 -21.09
C ASP A 45 -14.40 -11.54 -20.80
N LYS A 46 -14.52 -12.39 -21.84
CA LYS A 46 -14.95 -13.78 -21.71
C LYS A 46 -13.81 -14.74 -21.34
N SER A 47 -12.55 -14.33 -21.43
CA SER A 47 -11.41 -15.17 -21.05
C SER A 47 -11.23 -15.35 -19.53
N GLU A 48 -11.99 -14.60 -18.71
CA GLU A 48 -11.94 -14.67 -17.24
C GLU A 48 -13.21 -15.25 -16.58
N LYS A 49 -14.20 -15.74 -17.35
CA LYS A 49 -15.44 -16.29 -16.78
C LYS A 49 -15.71 -17.72 -17.20
N VAL A 50 -15.13 -18.66 -16.44
CA VAL A 50 -15.66 -20.03 -16.26
C VAL A 50 -15.59 -20.34 -14.75
N LEU A 51 -16.77 -20.27 -14.11
CA LEU A 51 -17.21 -20.85 -12.82
C LEU A 51 -16.25 -20.71 -11.61
N SER A 52 -16.61 -20.01 -10.54
CA SER A 52 -17.76 -20.33 -9.68
C SER A 52 -18.31 -19.10 -8.97
N GLU A 53 -19.63 -19.13 -8.74
CA GLU A 53 -20.35 -18.28 -7.79
C GLU A 53 -19.82 -18.50 -6.37
N GLU A 54 -18.89 -17.65 -5.93
CA GLU A 54 -18.71 -17.33 -4.51
C GLU A 54 -18.64 -15.81 -4.39
N GLN A 55 -19.25 -15.32 -3.32
CA GLN A 55 -19.48 -13.91 -3.01
C GLN A 55 -18.30 -13.00 -3.40
N SER A 56 -18.63 -11.90 -4.08
CA SER A 56 -17.71 -10.84 -4.49
C SER A 56 -17.03 -10.17 -3.28
N TYR A 57 -16.03 -10.82 -2.73
CA TYR A 57 -14.94 -10.15 -2.04
C TYR A 57 -13.95 -9.72 -3.12
N LYS A 58 -13.90 -8.41 -3.38
CA LYS A 58 -12.96 -7.77 -4.29
C LYS A 58 -11.55 -8.27 -3.98
N LYS A 59 -11.00 -9.14 -4.83
CA LYS A 59 -9.68 -9.76 -4.68
C LYS A 59 -8.65 -8.66 -4.46
N THR A 60 -8.19 -8.52 -3.23
CA THR A 60 -7.24 -7.46 -2.85
C THR A 60 -5.94 -7.73 -3.61
N GLU A 61 -5.48 -6.76 -4.41
CA GLU A 61 -4.26 -6.90 -5.19
C GLU A 61 -3.07 -7.14 -4.26
N LYS A 62 -2.40 -8.29 -4.42
CA LYS A 62 -1.25 -8.64 -3.60
C LYS A 62 -0.06 -7.80 -4.05
N LEU A 63 0.36 -6.85 -3.21
CA LEU A 63 1.52 -5.99 -3.46
C LEU A 63 2.80 -6.83 -3.57
N LYS A 64 3.41 -6.87 -4.76
CA LYS A 64 4.61 -7.67 -5.06
C LYS A 64 5.94 -6.91 -4.90
N ILE A 65 5.93 -5.59 -4.68
CA ILE A 65 7.11 -4.70 -4.78
C ILE A 65 7.16 -3.71 -3.59
N PRO A 66 8.34 -3.25 -3.11
CA PRO A 66 8.44 -2.14 -2.16
C PRO A 66 7.75 -0.89 -2.72
N TRP A 67 7.03 -0.19 -1.86
CA TRP A 67 5.88 0.65 -2.18
C TRP A 67 6.12 1.77 -3.22
N SER A 68 5.48 1.76 -4.38
CA SER A 68 5.43 2.89 -5.33
C SER A 68 4.04 3.55 -5.49
N HIS A 69 3.01 3.05 -4.81
CA HIS A 69 1.61 3.53 -4.96
C HIS A 69 1.01 4.03 -3.64
N ALA A 70 0.47 5.24 -3.58
CA ALA A 70 -0.24 5.72 -2.39
C ALA A 70 -1.49 4.86 -2.09
N THR A 71 -1.61 4.33 -0.87
CA THR A 71 -2.82 3.66 -0.38
C THR A 71 -3.68 4.62 0.45
N GLN A 72 -5.00 4.49 0.35
CA GLN A 72 -5.96 5.23 1.18
C GLN A 72 -6.30 4.48 2.49
N LYS A 73 -5.79 3.25 2.66
CA LYS A 73 -6.05 2.43 3.86
C LYS A 73 -5.27 2.95 5.06
N ASN A 74 -5.80 2.69 6.24
CA ASN A 74 -5.14 2.99 7.51
C ASN A 74 -4.02 1.99 7.80
N SER A 75 -2.86 2.50 8.21
CA SER A 75 -1.70 1.67 8.56
C SER A 75 -1.78 1.14 9.99
N LEU A 76 -1.65 -0.17 10.14
CA LEU A 76 -1.32 -0.84 11.39
C LEU A 76 0.19 -0.98 11.47
N LEU A 77 0.80 -0.22 12.37
CA LEU A 77 2.23 -0.06 12.47
C LEU A 77 2.85 -1.14 13.35
N ILE A 78 3.80 -1.90 12.80
CA ILE A 78 4.50 -2.95 13.52
C ILE A 78 6.01 -2.80 13.33
N LEU A 79 6.75 -2.86 14.43
CA LEU A 79 8.19 -3.06 14.42
C LEU A 79 8.47 -4.56 14.58
N LEU A 80 9.28 -5.12 13.68
CA LEU A 80 9.83 -6.47 13.78
C LEU A 80 11.35 -6.37 13.98
N ASN A 81 11.80 -6.69 15.19
CA ASN A 81 13.20 -6.59 15.61
C ASN A 81 13.55 -7.77 16.51
N ASP A 82 14.67 -8.45 16.25
CA ASP A 82 15.10 -9.64 17.01
C ASP A 82 13.99 -10.70 17.13
N ASP A 83 13.24 -10.95 16.05
CA ASP A 83 12.05 -11.82 15.99
C ASP A 83 10.91 -11.48 16.98
N ARG A 84 10.93 -10.25 17.52
CA ARG A 84 9.87 -9.69 18.36
C ARG A 84 9.05 -8.68 17.59
N LEU A 85 7.74 -8.77 17.77
CA LEU A 85 6.76 -7.87 17.19
C LEU A 85 6.30 -6.86 18.24
N LEU A 86 6.46 -5.58 17.94
CA LEU A 86 5.91 -4.49 18.71
C LEU A 86 4.86 -3.75 17.88
N TYR A 87 3.63 -3.70 18.38
CA TYR A 87 2.56 -2.92 17.78
C TYR A 87 2.63 -1.47 18.27
N LEU A 88 2.72 -0.52 17.33
CA LEU A 88 2.84 0.90 17.62
C LEU A 88 1.47 1.57 17.47
N ASP A 89 0.73 1.64 18.58
CA ASP A 89 -0.66 2.09 18.58
C ASP A 89 -0.78 3.62 18.45
N ARG A 90 -0.95 4.10 17.22
CA ARG A 90 -1.18 5.52 16.93
C ARG A 90 -2.43 6.07 17.63
N ALA A 91 -3.50 5.29 17.73
CA ALA A 91 -4.74 5.75 18.34
C ALA A 91 -4.54 6.00 19.85
N LEU A 92 -3.76 5.13 20.51
CA LEU A 92 -3.37 5.33 21.91
C LEU A 92 -2.53 6.61 22.08
N VAL A 93 -1.56 6.86 21.18
CA VAL A 93 -0.75 8.08 21.21
C VAL A 93 -1.62 9.33 21.08
N TYR A 94 -2.50 9.39 20.07
CA TYR A 94 -3.38 10.54 19.88
C TYR A 94 -4.37 10.73 21.04
N LYS A 95 -4.88 9.64 21.61
CA LYS A 95 -5.75 9.72 22.80
C LYS A 95 -5.02 10.38 23.96
N ARG A 96 -3.75 10.03 24.19
CA ARG A 96 -2.95 10.64 25.26
C ARG A 96 -2.61 12.10 24.96
N LEU A 97 -2.26 12.44 23.72
CA LEU A 97 -2.01 13.82 23.29
C LEU A 97 -3.26 14.72 23.43
N LYS A 98 -4.45 14.18 23.20
CA LYS A 98 -5.72 14.93 23.35
C LYS A 98 -5.94 15.46 24.76
N ASN A 99 -5.45 14.77 25.80
CA ASN A 99 -5.61 15.22 27.18
C ASN A 99 -4.91 16.57 27.40
N TYR A 100 -3.67 16.72 26.92
CA TYR A 100 -2.91 17.98 27.01
C TYR A 100 -3.59 19.14 26.27
N LEU A 101 -4.23 18.86 25.13
CA LEU A 101 -5.00 19.87 24.39
C LEU A 101 -6.28 20.30 25.13
N SER A 102 -6.83 19.43 25.98
CA SER A 102 -8.05 19.72 26.73
C SER A 102 -7.76 20.54 27.99
N ASP A 103 -6.58 20.34 28.58
CA ASP A 103 -6.16 20.96 29.83
C ASP A 103 -5.42 22.31 29.63
N ASN A 104 -5.39 22.83 28.39
CA ASN A 104 -4.59 24.00 27.98
C ASN A 104 -3.09 23.88 28.30
N GLU A 105 -2.60 22.64 28.47
CA GLU A 105 -1.20 22.38 28.70
C GLU A 105 -0.41 22.41 27.38
N PRO A 106 0.86 22.83 27.40
CA PRO A 106 1.69 22.76 26.21
C PRO A 106 1.85 21.29 25.76
N LEU A 107 1.76 21.06 24.44
CA LEU A 107 1.97 19.73 23.86
C LEU A 107 3.35 19.18 24.27
N PRO A 108 3.41 17.96 24.83
CA PRO A 108 4.66 17.37 25.25
C PRO A 108 5.51 17.01 24.02
N LYS A 109 6.82 17.29 24.09
CA LYS A 109 7.77 16.86 23.07
C LYS A 109 8.04 15.36 23.10
N GLU A 110 7.89 14.74 24.27
CA GLU A 110 8.10 13.31 24.48
C GLU A 110 6.98 12.71 25.34
N LEU A 111 6.53 11.50 24.99
CA LEU A 111 5.58 10.72 25.79
C LEU A 111 6.07 9.28 25.95
N ASN A 112 6.04 8.78 27.18
CA ASN A 112 6.50 7.44 27.52
C ASN A 112 5.35 6.45 27.63
N PHE A 113 5.47 5.29 26.99
CA PHE A 113 4.59 4.13 27.12
C PHE A 113 5.39 2.96 27.68
N ASP A 114 4.73 1.83 27.95
CA ASP A 114 5.36 0.67 28.59
C ASP A 114 6.52 0.11 27.74
N ASP A 115 6.30 -0.01 26.43
CA ASP A 115 7.25 -0.67 25.50
C ASP A 115 8.02 0.32 24.60
N TYR A 116 7.66 1.61 24.59
CA TYR A 116 8.30 2.62 23.74
C TYR A 116 8.05 4.03 24.28
N SER A 117 8.93 4.98 23.95
CA SER A 117 8.59 6.40 24.00
C SER A 117 8.32 6.93 22.60
N ILE A 118 7.69 8.11 22.52
CA ILE A 118 7.53 8.82 21.26
C ILE A 118 8.08 10.23 21.38
N LYS A 119 8.71 10.72 20.32
CA LYS A 119 9.02 12.13 20.12
C LYS A 119 8.06 12.74 19.12
N LEU A 120 7.43 13.84 19.50
CA LEU A 120 6.52 14.60 18.66
C LEU A 120 7.27 15.79 18.05
N THR A 121 7.33 15.81 16.73
CA THR A 121 7.86 16.96 15.98
C THR A 121 6.72 17.57 15.18
N THR A 122 6.37 18.82 15.48
CA THR A 122 5.40 19.58 14.69
C THR A 122 6.12 20.20 13.50
N GLY A 123 5.64 19.92 12.29
CA GLY A 123 6.05 20.57 11.05
C GLY A 123 5.24 21.86 10.82
N GLY A 124 5.12 22.28 9.55
CA GLY A 124 4.32 23.46 9.17
C GLY A 124 2.82 23.33 9.53
N ARG A 125 1.98 24.22 8.98
CA ARG A 125 0.61 24.56 9.45
C ARG A 125 -0.28 23.41 9.97
N HIS A 126 -0.17 22.17 9.49
CA HIS A 126 -0.93 21.00 10.00
C HIS A 126 -0.17 19.66 9.93
N SER A 127 1.16 19.66 9.77
CA SER A 127 1.92 18.41 9.72
C SER A 127 2.59 18.14 11.05
N HIS A 128 2.62 16.88 11.44
CA HIS A 128 3.40 16.43 12.59
C HIS A 128 3.93 15.04 12.33
N CYS A 129 5.09 14.75 12.92
CA CYS A 129 5.73 13.45 12.89
C CYS A 129 5.82 12.90 14.30
N ILE A 130 5.46 11.62 14.42
CA ILE A 130 5.63 10.82 15.63
C ILE A 130 6.78 9.88 15.34
N GLU A 131 7.90 10.09 16.02
CA GLU A 131 9.01 9.15 16.04
C GLU A 131 8.84 8.20 17.22
N PHE A 132 8.87 6.90 16.96
CA PHE A 132 8.77 5.85 17.96
C PHE A 132 10.17 5.39 18.38
N LEU A 133 10.41 5.37 19.69
CA LEU A 133 11.66 4.96 20.31
C LEU A 133 11.39 3.70 21.14
N PRO A 134 11.53 2.50 20.56
CA PRO A 134 11.26 1.25 21.26
C PRO A 134 12.25 1.04 22.41
N SER A 135 11.76 0.55 23.54
CA SER A 135 12.60 0.12 24.65
C SER A 135 13.46 -1.10 24.26
N PRO A 136 14.61 -1.33 24.91
CA PRO A 136 15.38 -2.55 24.71
C PRO A 136 14.50 -3.79 24.91
N SER A 137 14.54 -4.72 23.95
CA SER A 137 13.76 -5.97 23.97
C SER A 137 12.23 -5.80 23.96
N ALA A 138 11.72 -4.62 23.59
CA ALA A 138 10.28 -4.38 23.46
C ALA A 138 9.60 -5.31 22.45
N GLY A 139 8.30 -5.53 22.66
CA GLY A 139 7.49 -6.40 21.81
C GLY A 139 7.49 -7.86 22.26
N GLN A 140 6.77 -8.68 21.49
CA GLN A 140 6.47 -10.07 21.82
C GLN A 140 6.98 -11.00 20.73
N TRP A 141 7.51 -12.16 21.15
CA TRP A 141 7.85 -13.23 20.21
C TRP A 141 6.67 -13.64 19.34
N TRP A 142 6.95 -14.01 18.09
CA TRP A 142 5.92 -14.39 17.11
C TRP A 142 4.91 -15.43 17.62
N HIS A 143 5.37 -16.46 18.33
CA HIS A 143 4.48 -17.50 18.88
C HIS A 143 3.43 -16.91 19.83
N ASN A 144 3.79 -15.92 20.65
CA ASN A 144 2.86 -15.23 21.56
C ASN A 144 2.01 -14.20 20.82
N PHE A 145 2.60 -13.51 19.85
CA PHE A 145 1.90 -12.48 19.07
C PHE A 145 0.77 -13.08 18.20
N SER A 146 1.01 -14.27 17.64
CA SER A 146 0.11 -14.97 16.71
C SER A 146 -0.83 -15.99 17.36
N ARG A 147 -0.61 -16.34 18.64
CA ARG A 147 -1.44 -17.30 19.38
C ARG A 147 -2.92 -16.93 19.35
N HIS A 148 -3.78 -17.89 19.67
CA HIS A 148 -5.20 -17.62 19.81
C HIS A 148 -5.47 -16.54 20.87
N GLY A 149 -6.23 -15.50 20.49
CA GLY A 149 -6.42 -14.31 21.34
C GLY A 149 -5.19 -13.41 21.50
N GLY A 150 -4.10 -13.66 20.75
CA GLY A 150 -2.93 -12.80 20.70
C GLY A 150 -3.20 -11.45 20.02
N ILE A 151 -2.19 -10.58 20.01
CA ILE A 151 -2.29 -9.24 19.42
C ILE A 151 -2.66 -9.33 17.95
N MET A 152 -2.08 -10.25 17.17
CA MET A 152 -2.40 -10.38 15.74
C MET A 152 -3.89 -10.62 15.50
N GLN A 153 -4.49 -11.56 16.23
CA GLN A 153 -5.91 -11.90 16.07
C GLN A 153 -6.80 -10.75 16.53
N THR A 154 -6.41 -10.07 17.62
CA THR A 154 -7.11 -8.87 18.10
C THR A 154 -7.11 -7.77 17.05
N LEU A 155 -5.95 -7.51 16.42
CA LEU A 155 -5.82 -6.52 15.36
C LEU A 155 -6.67 -6.89 14.14
N MET A 156 -6.57 -8.13 13.65
CA MET A 156 -7.33 -8.57 12.47
C MET A 156 -8.85 -8.56 12.71
N LYS A 157 -9.31 -8.83 13.94
CA LYS A 157 -10.73 -8.75 14.30
C LYS A 157 -11.22 -7.30 14.39
N LYS A 158 -10.39 -6.41 14.94
CA LYS A 158 -10.75 -5.00 15.15
C LYS A 158 -10.66 -4.18 13.87
N TYR A 159 -9.74 -4.50 12.98
CA TYR A 159 -9.38 -3.71 11.82
C TYR A 159 -9.57 -4.52 10.54
N PRO A 160 -10.68 -4.32 9.80
CA PRO A 160 -10.97 -5.10 8.60
C PRO A 160 -10.03 -4.73 7.42
N PRO A 161 -9.70 -5.70 6.54
CA PRO A 161 -8.70 -5.54 5.48
C PRO A 161 -9.09 -4.55 4.37
N GLU A 162 -10.37 -4.21 4.23
CA GLU A 162 -10.86 -3.25 3.25
C GLU A 162 -10.44 -1.82 3.58
N GLN A 163 -10.22 -1.53 4.87
CA GLN A 163 -9.88 -0.19 5.36
C GLN A 163 -8.49 -0.12 5.99
N ASN A 164 -7.85 -1.26 6.23
CA ASN A 164 -6.61 -1.34 6.98
C ASN A 164 -5.58 -2.23 6.28
N TYR A 165 -4.32 -1.90 6.48
CA TYR A 165 -3.20 -2.69 6.00
C TYR A 165 -2.12 -2.75 7.10
N PHE A 166 -1.22 -3.72 7.00
CA PHE A 166 -0.09 -3.83 7.92
C PHE A 166 1.17 -3.20 7.32
N PHE A 167 1.81 -2.31 8.07
CA PHE A 167 3.12 -1.75 7.75
C PHE A 167 4.16 -2.28 8.72
N PHE A 168 5.25 -2.85 8.20
CA PHE A 168 6.34 -3.37 9.01
C PHE A 168 7.63 -2.59 8.83
N TRP A 169 8.21 -2.11 9.92
CA TRP A 169 9.66 -1.86 9.95
C TRP A 169 10.36 -3.15 10.32
N VAL A 170 11.26 -3.62 9.47
CA VAL A 170 11.86 -4.95 9.61
C VAL A 170 13.37 -4.82 9.75
N ASN A 171 13.92 -5.27 10.88
CA ASN A 171 15.35 -5.45 11.02
C ASN A 171 15.82 -6.61 10.13
N THR A 172 17.04 -6.49 9.60
CA THR A 172 17.69 -7.46 8.72
C THR A 172 17.75 -8.89 9.27
N ASP A 173 17.82 -9.05 10.59
CA ASP A 173 17.80 -10.35 11.27
C ASP A 173 16.45 -11.07 11.19
N SER A 174 15.36 -10.33 10.99
CA SER A 174 13.99 -10.84 11.12
C SER A 174 13.26 -10.99 9.77
N PHE A 175 14.01 -10.99 8.65
CA PHE A 175 13.40 -11.05 7.31
C PHE A 175 12.68 -12.36 7.01
N ASP A 176 13.23 -13.49 7.45
CA ASP A 176 12.59 -14.78 7.20
C ASP A 176 11.26 -14.90 7.97
N LEU A 177 11.24 -14.48 9.23
CA LEU A 177 10.02 -14.37 10.00
C LEU A 177 9.01 -13.42 9.32
N PHE A 178 9.45 -12.26 8.85
CA PHE A 178 8.57 -11.34 8.11
C PHE A 178 7.94 -12.00 6.87
N ARG A 179 8.70 -12.80 6.11
CA ARG A 179 8.17 -13.49 4.92
C ARG A 179 7.05 -14.45 5.28
N GLU A 180 7.18 -15.16 6.40
CA GLU A 180 6.13 -16.05 6.92
C GLU A 180 4.88 -15.28 7.34
N ILE A 181 5.06 -14.21 8.12
CA ILE A 181 3.98 -13.35 8.59
C ILE A 181 3.21 -12.75 7.41
N ARG A 182 3.93 -12.22 6.43
CA ARG A 182 3.34 -11.64 5.22
C ARG A 182 2.51 -12.67 4.45
N LYS A 183 3.02 -13.90 4.31
CA LYS A 183 2.28 -14.99 3.65
C LYS A 183 0.97 -15.31 4.39
N ASN A 184 0.99 -15.26 5.72
CA ASN A 184 -0.22 -15.46 6.54
C ASN A 184 -1.23 -14.32 6.31
N LEU A 185 -0.81 -13.06 6.44
CA LEU A 185 -1.67 -11.89 6.26
C LEU A 185 -2.30 -11.83 4.86
N TRP A 186 -1.56 -12.22 3.81
CA TRP A 186 -2.10 -12.31 2.46
C TRP A 186 -3.18 -13.39 2.28
N LYS A 187 -3.18 -14.47 3.08
CA LYS A 187 -4.28 -15.44 3.07
C LYS A 187 -5.56 -14.86 3.67
N GLN A 188 -5.43 -13.80 4.47
CA GLN A 188 -6.50 -13.10 5.18
C GLN A 188 -6.89 -11.80 4.46
N ASN A 189 -6.49 -11.65 3.18
CA ASN A 189 -6.78 -10.51 2.31
C ASN A 189 -6.23 -9.15 2.80
N PHE A 190 -5.30 -9.12 3.75
CA PHE A 190 -4.64 -7.88 4.14
C PHE A 190 -3.58 -7.47 3.12
N GLU A 191 -3.53 -6.17 2.81
CA GLU A 191 -2.35 -5.55 2.22
C GLU A 191 -1.22 -5.50 3.26
N VAL A 192 0.00 -5.69 2.78
CA VAL A 192 1.20 -5.68 3.62
C VAL A 192 2.30 -4.91 2.91
N GLY A 193 2.75 -3.83 3.54
CA GLY A 193 3.96 -3.13 3.14
C GLY A 193 5.01 -3.17 4.24
N TRP A 194 6.25 -2.82 3.86
CA TRP A 194 7.37 -2.90 4.78
C TRP A 194 8.52 -1.99 4.34
N LYS A 195 9.40 -1.71 5.30
CA LYS A 195 10.67 -1.00 5.09
C LYS A 195 11.77 -1.67 5.92
N PRO A 196 12.95 -1.97 5.34
CA PRO A 196 14.09 -2.43 6.13
C PRO A 196 14.59 -1.31 7.04
N ILE A 197 14.98 -1.65 8.27
CA ILE A 197 15.59 -0.70 9.21
C ILE A 197 16.99 -1.16 9.63
N ARG A 198 17.83 -0.17 9.92
CA ARG A 198 19.12 -0.31 10.59
C ARG A 198 19.00 0.28 12.00
N LYS A 199 19.99 0.03 12.88
CA LYS A 199 19.99 0.55 14.27
C LYS A 199 19.71 2.05 14.38
N GLU A 200 20.23 2.85 13.45
CA GLU A 200 20.08 4.32 13.42
C GLU A 200 18.80 4.80 12.71
N SER A 201 17.94 3.89 12.23
CA SER A 201 16.77 4.26 11.43
C SER A 201 15.65 4.80 12.30
N ALA A 202 15.26 6.05 12.06
CA ALA A 202 14.08 6.62 12.69
C ALA A 202 12.82 5.83 12.28
N ILE A 203 12.07 5.39 13.29
CA ILE A 203 10.77 4.73 13.13
C ILE A 203 9.72 5.82 13.23
N SER A 204 9.42 6.51 12.12
CA SER A 204 8.56 7.69 12.14
C SER A 204 7.30 7.56 11.29
N TYR A 205 6.22 8.16 11.79
CA TYR A 205 4.95 8.33 11.08
C TYR A 205 4.61 9.82 11.02
N CYS A 206 4.38 10.37 9.82
CA CYS A 206 4.01 11.77 9.63
C CYS A 206 2.59 11.90 9.08
N SER A 207 1.81 12.84 9.63
CA SER A 207 0.37 13.05 9.36
C SER A 207 0.09 13.92 8.13
N GLY A 208 1.08 14.61 7.60
CA GLY A 208 0.92 15.54 6.48
C GLY A 208 2.17 15.58 5.62
N ASP A 209 1.98 15.51 4.31
CA ASP A 209 3.03 15.65 3.33
C ASP A 209 3.50 17.11 3.30
N SER A 210 4.81 17.36 3.41
CA SER A 210 5.35 18.68 3.06
C SER A 210 5.22 18.96 1.56
N GLN A 211 4.82 17.98 0.73
CA GLN A 211 4.28 18.16 -0.61
C GLN A 211 3.71 16.83 -1.19
N SER A 212 2.37 16.71 -1.25
CA SER A 212 1.63 15.85 -2.21
C SER A 212 1.30 14.37 -1.96
N GLY A 213 0.77 13.92 -0.81
CA GLY A 213 0.24 12.54 -0.63
C GLY A 213 1.11 11.40 -1.22
N LYS A 214 2.42 11.63 -1.32
CA LYS A 214 3.39 10.75 -1.98
C LYS A 214 4.48 10.52 -0.97
N ILE A 215 4.34 9.40 -0.27
CA ILE A 215 5.49 8.76 0.37
C ILE A 215 6.39 8.34 -0.79
N ASN A 216 7.38 9.16 -1.13
CA ASN A 216 8.48 8.75 -2.00
C ASN A 216 9.39 7.80 -1.20
N PRO A 217 9.55 6.55 -1.62
CA PRO A 217 10.66 5.73 -1.13
C PRO A 217 11.96 6.33 -1.66
N GLN A 218 12.96 6.43 -0.79
CA GLN A 218 14.35 6.42 -1.22
C GLN A 218 14.80 4.98 -1.40
#